data_AF-A0A1I8C7F1-F1
#
_entry.id   AF-A0A1I8C7F1-F1
#
_cell.length_a   1.000
_cell.length_b   1.000
_cell.length_c   1.000
_cell.angle_alpha   90.00
_cell.angle_beta   90.00
_cell.angle_gamma   90.00
#
_symmetry.space_group_name_H-M   'P 1'
#
loop_
_entity.id
_entity.type
_entity.pdbx_description
1 polymer ?
#
loop_
_entity_poly.entity_id
_entity_poly.type
_entity_poly.pdbx_seq_one_letter_code
_entity_poly.pdbx_strand_id
1 'polypeptide(L)'
;MVTYFGQTLVVIIFVKFLYASDSCQKLAVCALENCIPASTGFPSKDKLIQTLLSKTNFACVFGPACYQLCSECKSCSYAQTQIKRIVSNEGELEGLCPKLEKCASSCLIDSFKDPFKCIFSTRCANYCLDNVDCPQCHDTVRRVFTGYCIRSKYNDHYQTKCRTFFTELNEQFVLTYKPQ
;
A
#
# COMPACT_ATOMS: atom_id res chain seq x y z
N MET A 1 18.88 -63.39 -18.05
CA MET A 1 19.58 -62.52 -17.07
C MET A 1 20.70 -61.87 -17.84
N VAL A 2 20.70 -60.58 -18.16
CA VAL A 2 20.63 -59.42 -17.27
C VAL A 2 19.75 -58.32 -17.91
N THR A 3 18.85 -57.77 -17.11
CA THR A 3 18.00 -56.62 -17.38
C THR A 3 18.84 -55.34 -17.34
N TYR A 4 18.84 -54.54 -18.41
CA TYR A 4 19.35 -53.16 -18.38
C TYR A 4 18.22 -52.21 -17.97
N PHE A 5 18.41 -51.60 -16.81
CA PHE A 5 17.54 -50.58 -16.23
C PHE A 5 17.61 -49.28 -17.03
N GLY A 6 16.46 -48.64 -17.16
CA GLY A 6 16.28 -47.37 -17.84
C GLY A 6 16.96 -46.21 -17.11
N GLN A 7 17.27 -45.18 -17.90
CA GLN A 7 17.45 -43.84 -17.38
C GLN A 7 16.85 -42.85 -18.38
N THR A 8 15.52 -42.78 -18.35
CA THR A 8 14.76 -41.69 -18.95
C THR A 8 15.19 -40.41 -18.24
N LEU A 9 15.96 -39.57 -18.93
CA LEU A 9 16.29 -38.22 -18.50
C LEU A 9 14.99 -37.42 -18.42
N VAL A 10 14.32 -37.46 -17.28
CA VAL A 10 13.25 -36.52 -16.96
C VAL A 10 13.95 -35.20 -16.70
N VAL A 11 14.11 -34.40 -17.76
CA VAL A 11 14.40 -32.98 -17.65
C VAL A 11 13.15 -32.37 -17.01
N ILE A 12 13.10 -32.40 -15.67
CA ILE A 12 12.19 -31.57 -14.91
C ILE A 12 12.69 -30.15 -15.16
N ILE A 13 12.15 -29.53 -16.20
CA ILE A 13 12.15 -28.09 -16.35
C ILE A 13 11.33 -27.60 -15.15
N PHE A 14 11.99 -27.43 -14.01
CA PHE A 14 11.56 -26.52 -12.98
C PHE A 14 11.54 -25.16 -13.66
N VAL A 15 10.42 -24.84 -14.31
CA VAL A 15 10.00 -23.47 -14.52
C VAL A 15 9.79 -22.93 -13.12
N LYS A 16 10.89 -22.57 -12.46
CA LYS A 16 10.86 -21.58 -11.40
C LYS A 16 10.31 -20.35 -12.11
N PHE A 17 9.01 -20.14 -11.98
CA PHE A 17 8.41 -18.83 -12.08
C PHE A 17 9.09 -17.98 -11.01
N LEU A 18 10.31 -17.54 -11.28
CA LEU A 18 10.96 -16.41 -10.64
C LEU A 18 10.19 -15.18 -11.12
N TYR A 19 8.95 -15.04 -10.66
CA TYR A 19 8.43 -13.70 -10.44
C TYR A 19 9.36 -13.12 -9.39
N ALA A 20 10.38 -12.40 -9.84
CA ALA A 20 11.14 -11.52 -8.98
C ALA A 20 10.08 -10.63 -8.31
N SER A 21 9.79 -10.93 -7.04
CA SER A 21 8.81 -10.18 -6.27
C SER A 21 9.30 -8.75 -6.22
N ASP A 22 8.60 -7.89 -6.96
CA ASP A 22 8.84 -6.45 -7.02
C ASP A 22 8.98 -5.90 -5.60
N SER A 23 9.93 -5.00 -5.34
CA SER A 23 10.22 -4.50 -3.99
C SER A 23 8.97 -3.91 -3.32
N CYS A 24 8.06 -3.32 -4.10
CA CYS A 24 6.77 -2.84 -3.62
C CYS A 24 5.81 -3.96 -3.16
N GLN A 25 5.90 -5.17 -3.73
CA GLN A 25 5.16 -6.33 -3.25
C GLN A 25 5.71 -6.80 -1.90
N LYS A 26 7.04 -6.85 -1.74
CA LYS A 26 7.68 -7.19 -0.46
C LYS A 26 7.32 -6.18 0.62
N LEU A 27 7.33 -4.88 0.30
CA LEU A 27 6.84 -3.83 1.18
C LEU A 27 5.40 -4.07 1.62
N ALA A 28 4.50 -4.39 0.69
CA ALA A 28 3.09 -4.63 1.03
C ALA A 28 2.94 -5.80 2.01
N VAL A 29 3.73 -6.87 1.84
CA VAL A 29 3.78 -7.99 2.80
C VAL A 29 4.28 -7.54 4.16
N CYS A 30 5.39 -6.80 4.21
CA CYS A 30 5.94 -6.26 5.47
C CYS A 30 4.92 -5.38 6.21
N ALA A 31 4.25 -4.48 5.50
CA ALA A 31 3.22 -3.60 6.06
C ALA A 31 2.06 -4.41 6.65
N LEU A 32 1.61 -5.46 5.96
CA LEU A 32 0.57 -6.34 6.48
C LEU A 32 1.02 -7.03 7.77
N GLU A 33 2.20 -7.64 7.78
CA GLU A 33 2.68 -8.42 8.92
C GLU A 33 2.97 -7.56 10.16
N ASN A 34 3.50 -6.35 9.98
CA ASN A 34 4.08 -5.57 11.08
C ASN A 34 3.32 -4.28 11.40
N CYS A 35 2.64 -3.68 10.40
CA CYS A 35 2.11 -2.32 10.52
C CYS A 35 0.59 -2.24 10.41
N ILE A 36 -0.08 -3.35 10.09
CA ILE A 36 -1.53 -3.39 9.90
C ILE A 36 -2.10 -4.58 10.67
N PRO A 37 -2.86 -4.34 11.75
CA PRO A 37 -3.47 -5.43 12.51
C PRO A 37 -4.44 -6.24 11.66
N ALA A 38 -4.70 -7.49 12.05
CA ALA A 38 -5.71 -8.30 11.40
C ALA A 38 -7.09 -7.61 11.44
N SER A 39 -7.91 -7.87 10.43
CA SER A 39 -9.27 -7.36 10.46
C SER A 39 -10.09 -8.03 11.57
N THR A 40 -11.01 -7.27 12.13
CA THR A 40 -11.94 -7.69 13.16
C THR A 40 -13.34 -7.56 12.57
N GLY A 41 -13.79 -8.59 11.87
CA GLY A 41 -15.09 -8.63 11.20
C GLY A 41 -15.08 -8.09 9.76
N PHE A 42 -16.28 -7.85 9.25
CA PHE A 42 -16.56 -7.47 7.87
C PHE A 42 -17.29 -6.12 7.84
N PRO A 43 -16.57 -4.99 7.66
CA PRO A 43 -17.19 -3.67 7.53
C PRO A 43 -18.19 -3.57 6.37
N SER A 44 -18.97 -2.49 6.28
CA SER A 44 -19.71 -2.25 5.03
C SER A 44 -18.73 -1.95 3.88
N LYS A 45 -19.10 -2.29 2.63
CA LYS A 45 -18.20 -2.18 1.47
C LYS A 45 -17.58 -0.78 1.35
N ASP A 46 -18.42 0.25 1.46
CA ASP A 46 -18.07 1.67 1.41
C ASP A 46 -17.05 2.11 2.48
N LYS A 47 -16.93 1.35 3.58
CA LYS A 47 -16.01 1.66 4.70
C LYS A 47 -14.69 0.90 4.63
N LEU A 48 -14.49 0.00 3.67
CA LEU A 48 -13.32 -0.87 3.66
C LEU A 48 -11.99 -0.12 3.46
N ILE A 49 -11.95 0.85 2.54
CA ILE A 49 -10.77 1.69 2.33
C ILE A 49 -10.47 2.51 3.59
N GLN A 50 -11.48 3.21 4.13
CA GLN A 50 -11.31 3.98 5.36
C GLN A 50 -10.86 3.10 6.54
N THR A 51 -11.40 1.88 6.65
CA THR A 51 -11.00 0.91 7.68
C THR A 51 -9.54 0.51 7.52
N LEU A 52 -9.07 0.24 6.29
CA LEU A 52 -7.66 -0.06 6.04
C LEU A 52 -6.77 1.11 6.45
N LEU A 53 -7.06 2.31 5.95
CA LEU A 53 -6.24 3.50 6.19
C LEU A 53 -6.16 3.82 7.69
N SER A 54 -7.29 3.76 8.40
CA SER A 54 -7.35 4.04 9.85
C SER A 54 -6.66 2.98 10.72
N LYS A 55 -6.60 1.73 10.26
CA LYS A 55 -5.86 0.65 10.95
C LYS A 55 -4.38 0.61 10.61
N THR A 56 -3.95 1.28 9.53
CA THR A 56 -2.57 1.24 9.07
C THR A 56 -1.71 2.19 9.89
N ASN A 57 -0.67 1.65 10.53
CA ASN A 57 0.36 2.48 11.15
C ASN A 57 1.37 2.91 10.08
N PHE A 58 1.11 4.05 9.44
CA PHE A 58 1.98 4.59 8.40
C PHE A 58 3.38 4.96 8.89
N ALA A 59 3.53 5.39 10.15
CA ALA A 59 4.85 5.61 10.74
C ALA A 59 5.66 4.30 10.83
N CYS A 60 5.01 3.16 11.05
CA CYS A 60 5.65 1.84 10.97
C CYS A 60 6.05 1.48 9.52
N VAL A 61 5.20 1.77 8.54
CA VAL A 61 5.46 1.47 7.11
C VAL A 61 6.66 2.25 6.57
N PHE A 62 6.73 3.56 6.86
CA PHE A 62 7.84 4.42 6.43
C PHE A 62 9.05 4.37 7.38
N GLY A 63 8.86 3.77 8.55
CA GLY A 63 9.84 3.70 9.63
C GLY A 63 10.60 2.38 9.67
N PRO A 64 11.31 2.11 10.79
CA PRO A 64 12.32 1.04 10.87
C PRO A 64 11.82 -0.37 10.50
N ALA A 65 10.54 -0.68 10.73
CA ALA A 65 9.99 -2.01 10.48
C ALA A 65 10.03 -2.40 9.00
N CYS A 66 9.69 -1.46 8.10
CA CYS A 66 9.67 -1.70 6.66
C CYS A 66 10.57 -0.74 5.86
N TYR A 67 11.46 0.00 6.54
CA TYR A 67 12.29 1.07 5.98
C TYR A 67 13.00 0.65 4.69
N GLN A 68 13.73 -0.48 4.73
CA GLN A 68 14.54 -0.94 3.60
C GLN A 68 13.69 -1.37 2.40
N LEU A 69 12.55 -2.01 2.66
CA LEU A 69 11.63 -2.40 1.59
C LEU A 69 10.92 -1.18 1.00
N CYS A 70 10.68 -0.15 1.81
CA CYS A 70 10.13 1.11 1.36
C CYS A 70 11.13 1.87 0.47
N SER A 71 12.41 1.93 0.85
CA SER A 71 13.45 2.61 0.06
C SER A 71 13.73 1.91 -1.28
N GLU A 72 13.56 0.59 -1.36
CA GLU A 72 13.69 -0.16 -2.61
C GLU A 72 12.44 -0.08 -3.50
N CYS A 73 11.26 0.16 -2.92
CA CYS A 73 10.03 0.38 -3.66
C CYS A 73 9.92 1.84 -4.12
N LYS A 74 10.04 2.11 -5.43
CA LYS A 74 10.00 3.48 -5.98
C LYS A 74 8.83 4.32 -5.44
N SER A 75 7.64 3.73 -5.39
CA SER A 75 6.42 4.40 -4.91
C SER A 75 6.51 4.82 -3.44
N CYS A 76 7.08 3.96 -2.59
CA CYS A 76 7.22 4.23 -1.16
C CYS A 76 8.43 5.11 -0.87
N SER A 77 9.56 4.87 -1.53
CA SER A 77 10.78 5.67 -1.43
C SER A 77 10.51 7.14 -1.75
N TYR A 78 9.65 7.42 -2.73
CA TYR A 78 9.21 8.77 -3.02
C TYR A 78 8.47 9.37 -1.81
N ALA A 79 7.43 8.70 -1.31
CA ALA A 79 6.66 9.18 -0.16
C ALA A 79 7.55 9.38 1.08
N GLN A 80 8.44 8.43 1.38
CA GLN A 80 9.41 8.49 2.47
C GLN A 80 10.34 9.69 2.35
N THR A 81 10.81 9.97 1.12
CA THR A 81 11.67 11.14 0.83
C THR A 81 10.91 12.44 1.00
N GLN A 82 9.70 12.55 0.45
CA GLN A 82 8.89 13.76 0.57
C GLN A 82 8.52 14.03 2.02
N ILE A 83 8.07 13.02 2.79
CA ILE A 83 7.79 13.17 4.23
C ILE A 83 9.02 13.67 4.98
N LYS A 84 10.22 13.12 4.71
CA LYS A 84 11.45 13.57 5.34
C LYS A 84 11.72 15.05 5.05
N ARG A 85 11.54 15.50 3.80
CA ARG A 85 11.71 16.91 3.40
C ARG A 85 10.70 17.82 4.11
N ILE A 86 9.44 17.43 4.13
CA ILE A 86 8.37 18.20 4.80
C ILE A 86 8.65 18.30 6.31
N VAL A 87 9.03 17.19 6.97
CA VAL A 87 9.33 17.17 8.42
C VAL A 87 10.59 17.95 8.78
N SER A 88 11.62 17.87 7.95
CA SER A 88 12.89 18.58 8.21
C SER A 88 12.82 20.04 7.79
N ASN A 89 11.75 20.46 7.09
CA ASN A 89 11.65 21.75 6.41
C ASN A 89 12.86 22.00 5.49
N GLU A 90 13.34 20.93 4.84
CA GLU A 90 14.55 20.93 4.02
C GLU A 90 14.23 20.62 2.55
N GLY A 91 14.70 21.50 1.67
CA GLY A 91 14.63 21.32 0.22
C GLY A 91 13.25 21.52 -0.40
N GLU A 92 13.23 21.50 -1.73
CA GLU A 92 11.97 21.55 -2.49
C GLU A 92 11.35 20.16 -2.60
N LEU A 93 10.02 20.11 -2.62
CA LEU A 93 9.28 18.88 -2.92
C LEU A 93 9.41 18.56 -4.41
N GLU A 94 9.38 17.28 -4.75
CA GLU A 94 9.62 16.82 -6.13
C GLU A 94 8.43 17.07 -7.07
N GLY A 95 7.23 17.30 -6.53
CA GLY A 95 6.08 17.70 -7.34
C GLY A 95 5.40 16.56 -8.09
N LEU A 96 5.73 15.29 -7.79
CA LEU A 96 5.08 14.14 -8.44
C LEU A 96 3.67 13.86 -7.89
N CYS A 97 3.33 14.42 -6.73
CA CYS A 97 2.02 14.33 -6.08
C CYS A 97 1.63 15.69 -5.49
N PRO A 98 1.44 16.73 -6.32
CA PRO A 98 1.46 18.13 -5.87
C PRO A 98 0.32 18.47 -4.91
N LYS A 99 -0.88 17.91 -5.05
CA LYS A 99 -1.97 18.19 -4.09
C LYS A 99 -1.75 17.47 -2.78
N LEU A 100 -1.30 16.21 -2.83
CA LEU A 100 -0.95 15.45 -1.63
C LEU A 100 0.17 16.13 -0.85
N GLU A 101 1.25 16.52 -1.53
CA GLU A 101 2.38 17.25 -0.97
C GLU A 101 1.94 18.56 -0.31
N LYS A 102 1.15 19.38 -1.01
CA LYS A 102 0.61 20.63 -0.46
C LYS A 102 -0.26 20.38 0.78
N CYS A 103 -1.13 19.38 0.73
CA CYS A 103 -1.97 19.01 1.86
C CYS A 103 -1.14 18.50 3.04
N ALA A 104 -0.12 17.68 2.78
CA ALA A 104 0.78 17.14 3.79
C ALA A 104 1.57 18.24 4.51
N SER A 105 2.02 19.27 3.79
CA SER A 105 2.63 20.46 4.41
C SER A 105 1.68 21.15 5.39
N SER A 106 0.39 21.26 5.07
CA SER A 106 -0.61 21.84 6.00
C SER A 106 -0.81 21.00 7.26
N CYS A 107 -0.73 19.66 7.16
CA CYS A 107 -0.81 18.78 8.32
C CYS A 107 0.32 19.03 9.33
N LEU A 108 1.52 19.38 8.87
CA LEU A 108 2.65 19.71 9.75
C LEU A 108 2.53 21.11 10.34
N ILE A 109 2.13 22.10 9.54
CA ILE A 109 1.95 23.49 9.99
C ILE A 109 0.90 23.58 11.10
N ASP A 110 -0.21 22.87 10.92
CA ASP A 110 -1.30 22.81 11.90
C ASP A 110 -0.95 21.97 13.15
N SER A 111 0.30 21.51 13.27
CA SER A 111 0.84 20.76 14.42
C SER A 111 0.01 19.52 14.78
N PHE A 112 -0.43 18.76 13.76
CA PHE A 112 -1.16 17.51 14.00
C PHE A 112 -0.33 16.57 14.87
N LYS A 113 -0.95 16.06 15.95
CA LYS A 113 -0.34 15.10 16.88
C LYS A 113 0.22 13.86 16.17
N ASP A 114 -0.44 13.43 15.10
CA ASP A 114 0.02 12.38 14.20
C ASP A 114 -0.07 12.86 12.75
N PRO A 115 1.05 13.34 12.18
CA PRO A 115 1.04 13.86 10.83
C PRO A 115 0.80 12.77 9.78
N PHE A 116 1.24 11.53 10.04
CA PHE A 116 0.99 10.43 9.13
C PHE A 116 -0.50 10.10 9.04
N LYS A 117 -1.21 10.14 10.17
CA LYS A 117 -2.66 9.96 10.18
C LYS A 117 -3.39 11.07 9.41
N CYS A 118 -2.96 12.33 9.57
CA CYS A 118 -3.50 13.46 8.81
C CYS A 118 -3.35 13.26 7.29
N ILE A 119 -2.16 12.82 6.86
CA ILE A 119 -1.82 12.67 5.45
C ILE A 119 -2.53 11.46 4.83
N PHE A 120 -2.45 10.30 5.46
CA PHE A 120 -2.80 9.04 4.81
C PHE A 120 -4.15 8.45 5.26
N SER A 121 -4.74 8.91 6.37
CA SER A 121 -5.99 8.34 6.88
C SER A 121 -7.14 9.34 7.00
N THR A 122 -6.86 10.62 7.19
CA THR A 122 -7.89 11.65 7.30
C THR A 122 -7.73 12.64 6.17
N ARG A 123 -7.32 13.87 6.43
CA ARG A 123 -7.46 15.10 5.63
C ARG A 123 -6.94 15.02 4.19
N CYS A 124 -5.84 14.31 3.95
CA CYS A 124 -5.21 14.26 2.62
C CYS A 124 -5.39 12.91 1.91
N ALA A 125 -6.13 11.98 2.51
CA ALA A 125 -6.21 10.59 2.03
C ALA A 125 -6.74 10.49 0.59
N ASN A 126 -7.67 11.37 0.20
CA ASN A 126 -8.20 11.42 -1.16
C ASN A 126 -7.14 11.74 -2.21
N TYR A 127 -6.18 12.63 -1.91
CA TYR A 127 -5.10 12.95 -2.85
C TYR A 127 -4.12 11.79 -3.04
N CYS A 128 -3.92 10.95 -2.02
CA CYS A 128 -3.15 9.71 -2.16
C CYS A 128 -3.88 8.67 -3.02
N LEU A 129 -5.19 8.60 -2.89
CA LEU A 129 -6.06 7.65 -3.59
C LEU A 129 -6.45 8.09 -5.01
N ASP A 130 -6.18 9.34 -5.36
CA ASP A 130 -6.33 9.86 -6.72
C ASP A 130 -5.19 9.33 -7.61
N ASN A 131 -5.51 8.40 -8.50
CA ASN A 131 -4.54 7.80 -9.42
C ASN A 131 -4.02 8.79 -10.49
N VAL A 132 -4.68 9.93 -10.69
CA VAL A 132 -4.23 10.98 -11.62
C VAL A 132 -3.26 11.92 -10.92
N ASP A 133 -3.59 12.38 -9.72
CA ASP A 133 -2.74 13.30 -8.97
C ASP A 133 -1.50 12.62 -8.37
N CYS A 134 -1.66 11.41 -7.83
CA CYS A 134 -0.58 10.71 -7.12
C CYS A 134 -0.56 9.20 -7.41
N PRO A 135 -0.13 8.78 -8.62
CA PRO A 135 -0.10 7.36 -9.00
C PRO A 135 0.81 6.50 -8.09
N GLN A 136 1.84 7.10 -7.51
CA GLN A 136 2.77 6.42 -6.59
C GLN A 136 2.06 5.99 -5.29
N CYS A 137 1.32 6.90 -4.66
CA CYS A 137 0.61 6.61 -3.42
C CYS A 137 -0.56 5.64 -3.68
N HIS A 138 -1.31 5.88 -4.76
CA HIS A 138 -2.40 5.01 -5.18
C HIS A 138 -1.93 3.56 -5.41
N ASP A 139 -0.81 3.33 -6.11
CA ASP A 139 -0.27 1.98 -6.32
C ASP A 139 0.12 1.29 -5.00
N THR A 140 0.73 2.04 -4.09
CA THR A 140 1.13 1.51 -2.77
C THR A 140 -0.09 1.07 -1.97
N VAL A 141 -1.11 1.92 -1.87
CA VAL A 141 -2.34 1.59 -1.14
C VAL A 141 -3.08 0.44 -1.81
N ARG A 142 -3.14 0.40 -3.15
CA ARG A 142 -3.75 -0.71 -3.90
C ARG A 142 -3.13 -2.07 -3.55
N ARG A 143 -1.81 -2.15 -3.51
CA ARG A 143 -1.08 -3.40 -3.21
C ARG A 143 -1.34 -3.86 -1.77
N VAL A 144 -1.24 -2.92 -0.83
CA VAL A 144 -1.53 -3.18 0.59
C VAL A 144 -2.98 -3.62 0.77
N PHE A 145 -3.94 -2.93 0.14
CA PHE A 145 -5.35 -3.30 0.18
C PHE A 145 -5.58 -4.69 -0.41
N THR A 146 -4.96 -5.01 -1.54
CA THR A 146 -5.12 -6.32 -2.19
C THR A 146 -4.69 -7.44 -1.23
N GLY A 147 -3.53 -7.31 -0.59
CA GLY A 147 -3.08 -8.29 0.39
C GLY A 147 -3.93 -8.29 1.66
N TYR A 148 -4.38 -7.13 2.14
CA TYR A 148 -5.28 -7.02 3.29
C TYR A 148 -6.63 -7.70 3.05
N CYS A 149 -7.19 -7.51 1.86
CA CYS A 149 -8.45 -8.09 1.42
C CYS A 149 -8.37 -9.62 1.37
N ILE A 150 -7.29 -10.18 0.81
CA ILE A 150 -7.05 -11.63 0.79
C ILE A 150 -6.90 -12.16 2.22
N ARG A 151 -6.02 -11.54 3.01
CA ARG A 151 -5.74 -11.95 4.40
C ARG A 151 -6.99 -11.93 5.27
N SER A 152 -7.87 -10.96 5.05
CA SER A 152 -9.09 -10.75 5.82
C SER A 152 -10.30 -11.52 5.25
N LYS A 153 -10.11 -12.34 4.21
CA LYS A 153 -11.17 -13.10 3.52
C LYS A 153 -12.31 -12.23 2.98
N TYR A 154 -12.01 -10.99 2.59
CA TYR A 154 -13.00 -10.08 2.02
C TYR A 154 -13.43 -10.51 0.62
N ASN A 155 -12.51 -11.07 -0.17
CA ASN A 155 -12.84 -11.66 -1.46
C ASN A 155 -13.93 -12.74 -1.32
N ASP A 156 -13.82 -13.60 -0.29
CA ASP A 156 -14.79 -14.66 -0.04
C ASP A 156 -16.09 -14.09 0.51
N HIS A 157 -16.02 -13.16 1.46
CA HIS A 157 -17.22 -12.60 2.07
C HIS A 157 -18.06 -11.74 1.09
N TYR A 158 -17.42 -10.86 0.32
CA TYR A 158 -18.11 -9.97 -0.62
C TYR A 158 -18.22 -10.54 -2.04
N GLN A 159 -17.75 -11.78 -2.26
CA GLN A 159 -17.81 -12.50 -3.54
C GLN A 159 -17.20 -11.69 -4.70
N THR A 160 -15.98 -11.20 -4.51
CA THR A 160 -15.30 -10.31 -5.45
C THR A 160 -13.79 -10.55 -5.49
N LYS A 161 -13.13 -10.13 -6.57
CA LYS A 161 -11.67 -10.16 -6.68
C LYS A 161 -11.06 -8.92 -6.04
N CYS A 162 -10.15 -9.08 -5.08
CA CYS A 162 -9.59 -7.97 -4.32
C CYS A 162 -9.01 -6.82 -5.16
N ARG A 163 -8.38 -7.11 -6.30
CA ARG A 163 -7.82 -6.08 -7.19
C ARG A 163 -8.92 -5.22 -7.82
N THR A 164 -9.96 -5.84 -8.36
CA THR A 164 -11.11 -5.13 -8.94
C THR A 164 -11.88 -4.40 -7.85
N PHE A 165 -12.02 -5.04 -6.69
CA PHE A 165 -12.73 -4.46 -5.56
C PHE A 165 -12.08 -3.18 -5.06
N PHE A 166 -10.74 -3.10 -5.04
CA PHE A 166 -10.06 -1.85 -4.72
C PHE A 166 -10.45 -0.72 -5.68
N THR A 167 -10.45 -0.97 -6.99
CA THR A 167 -10.80 0.04 -8.00
C THR A 167 -12.21 0.58 -7.78
N GLU A 168 -13.20 -0.30 -7.61
CA GLU A 168 -14.59 0.08 -7.37
C GLU A 168 -14.75 0.92 -6.09
N LEU A 169 -14.10 0.48 -5.01
CA LEU A 169 -14.15 1.18 -3.72
C LEU A 169 -13.42 2.53 -3.79
N ASN A 170 -12.33 2.61 -4.53
CA ASN A 170 -11.51 3.81 -4.65
C ASN A 170 -12.26 4.93 -5.38
N GLU A 171 -12.92 4.59 -6.49
CA GLU A 171 -13.77 5.53 -7.23
C GLU A 171 -14.87 6.10 -6.34
N GLN A 172 -15.56 5.24 -5.58
CA GLN A 172 -16.59 5.67 -4.63
C GLN A 172 -16.01 6.54 -3.50
N PHE A 173 -14.85 6.17 -2.96
CA PHE A 173 -14.19 6.94 -1.90
C PHE A 173 -13.86 8.35 -2.39
N VAL A 174 -13.19 8.49 -3.53
CA VAL A 174 -12.79 9.80 -4.07
C VAL A 174 -14.00 10.68 -4.38
N LEU A 175 -15.10 10.11 -4.90
CA LEU A 175 -16.33 10.86 -5.20
C LEU A 175 -17.08 11.35 -3.95
N THR A 176 -17.03 10.58 -2.86
CA THR A 176 -17.80 10.86 -1.64
C THR A 176 -16.97 11.48 -0.53
N TYR A 177 -15.65 11.58 -0.72
CA TYR A 177 -14.73 12.07 0.28
C TYR A 177 -15.01 13.52 0.65
N LYS A 178 -15.25 13.75 1.94
CA LYS A 178 -15.27 15.07 2.56
C LYS A 178 -14.09 15.15 3.52
N PRO A 179 -13.17 16.12 3.34
CA PRO A 179 -12.07 16.30 4.27
C PRO A 179 -12.64 16.51 5.68
N GLN A 180 -12.14 15.75 6.65
CA GLN A 180 -12.47 15.87 8.07
C GLN A 180 -11.52 16.84 8.76
#